data_AF-W5M304-F1
#
_entry.id   AF-W5M304-F1
#
_cell.length_a   1.000
_cell.length_b   1.000
_cell.length_c   1.000
_cell.angle_alpha   90.00
_cell.angle_beta   90.00
_cell.angle_gamma   90.00
#
_symmetry.space_group_name_H-M   'P 1'
#
loop_
_entity.id
_entity.type
_entity.pdbx_description
1 polymer ?
#
loop_
_entity_poly.entity_id
_entity_poly.type
_entity_poly.pdbx_seq_one_letter_code
_entity_poly.pdbx_strand_id
1 'polypeptide(L)'
;VYKAVYAIVHALHDLLFCAKEKGTTVLCGDVSRIEPWQVTKHLKRVNFVNRFGEAVYFDENGDPPAAYDIINWQLNKGVVSHVTVGHFDTSPDGGSQLVIDEDSIVWSTGREVPAGVCSESCPPGTRRAARKGQPICCFDCIPCADGTIANTTGAAECINCPQDYWSNDGKDS
;
A
#
# COMPACT_ATOMS: atom_id res chain seq x y z
N VAL A 1 -15.55 14.49 8.86
CA VAL A 1 -16.85 15.10 9.26
C VAL A 1 -17.88 15.09 8.13
N TYR A 2 -17.61 15.67 6.95
CA TYR A 2 -18.56 15.72 5.82
C TYR A 2 -19.14 14.34 5.45
N LYS A 3 -18.28 13.35 5.16
CA LYS A 3 -18.70 11.98 4.80
C LYS A 3 -19.61 11.34 5.85
N ALA A 4 -19.31 11.56 7.13
CA ALA A 4 -20.10 11.02 8.25
C ALA A 4 -21.52 11.61 8.32
N VAL A 5 -21.66 12.92 8.14
CA VAL A 5 -22.98 13.58 8.10
C VAL A 5 -23.80 13.02 6.93
N TYR A 6 -23.20 12.92 5.75
CA TYR A 6 -23.90 12.37 4.58
C TYR A 6 -24.27 10.90 4.74
N ALA A 7 -23.42 10.07 5.36
CA ALA A 7 -23.76 8.69 5.66
C ALA A 7 -25.02 8.58 6.54
N ILE A 8 -25.15 9.44 7.56
CA ILE A 8 -26.36 9.51 8.38
C ILE A 8 -27.57 9.99 7.56
N VAL A 9 -27.41 11.00 6.70
CA VAL A 9 -28.48 11.46 5.81
C VAL A 9 -28.97 10.34 4.89
N HIS A 10 -28.04 9.59 4.28
CA HIS A 10 -28.39 8.43 3.44
C HIS A 10 -29.09 7.34 4.25
N ALA A 11 -28.62 7.02 5.46
CA ALA A 11 -29.27 6.06 6.33
C ALA A 11 -30.71 6.48 6.72
N LEU A 12 -30.91 7.76 7.04
CA LEU A 12 -32.23 8.31 7.34
C LEU A 12 -33.12 8.34 6.10
N HIS A 13 -32.56 8.64 4.93
CA HIS A 13 -33.29 8.62 3.67
C HIS A 13 -33.82 7.21 3.38
N ASP A 14 -32.97 6.19 3.51
CA ASP A 14 -33.36 4.80 3.30
C ASP A 14 -34.36 4.30 4.36
N LEU A 15 -34.32 4.85 5.58
CA LEU A 15 -35.27 4.54 6.65
C LEU A 15 -36.65 5.16 6.42
N LEU A 16 -36.68 6.40 5.91
CA LEU A 16 -37.91 7.20 5.81
C LEU A 16 -38.63 7.07 4.48
N PHE A 17 -37.92 6.73 3.40
CA PHE A 17 -38.44 6.70 2.05
C PHE A 17 -38.35 5.28 1.47
N CYS A 18 -39.50 4.67 1.10
CA CYS A 18 -39.57 3.24 0.80
C CYS A 18 -39.70 2.91 -0.69
N ALA A 19 -40.05 3.86 -1.56
CA ALA A 19 -40.10 3.64 -3.02
C ALA A 19 -40.11 4.94 -3.83
N LYS A 20 -39.54 4.86 -5.05
CA LYS A 20 -39.73 5.81 -6.15
C LYS A 20 -40.88 5.33 -7.05
N GLU A 21 -42.13 5.50 -6.65
CA GLU A 21 -43.21 5.34 -7.64
C GLU A 21 -43.20 6.56 -8.58
N LYS A 22 -43.09 6.29 -9.89
CA LYS A 22 -43.08 7.31 -10.96
C LYS A 22 -42.02 8.42 -10.79
N GLY A 23 -40.86 8.09 -10.20
CA GLY A 23 -39.76 9.04 -9.99
C GLY A 23 -39.92 9.95 -8.77
N THR A 24 -40.98 9.76 -7.97
CA THR A 24 -41.25 10.52 -6.74
C THR A 24 -40.91 9.68 -5.52
N THR A 25 -40.05 10.19 -4.65
CA THR A 25 -39.74 9.58 -3.35
C THR A 25 -40.91 9.79 -2.39
N VAL A 26 -41.56 8.69 -1.98
CA VAL A 26 -42.68 8.74 -1.03
C VAL A 26 -42.16 8.55 0.39
N LEU A 27 -42.56 9.46 1.29
CA LEU A 27 -42.32 9.34 2.73
C LEU A 27 -43.25 8.24 3.29
N CYS A 28 -42.69 7.21 3.91
CA CYS A 28 -43.46 6.16 4.56
C CYS A 28 -42.97 5.79 5.97
N GLY A 29 -41.84 6.35 6.41
CA GLY A 29 -41.44 6.35 7.81
C GLY A 29 -42.00 7.56 8.57
N ASP A 30 -42.30 7.36 9.86
CA ASP A 30 -42.67 8.44 10.78
C ASP A 30 -41.41 9.06 11.39
N VAL A 31 -41.12 10.30 11.01
CA VAL A 31 -39.94 11.06 11.47
C VAL A 31 -39.94 11.22 13.00
N SER A 32 -41.12 11.25 13.63
CA SER A 32 -41.27 11.50 15.07
C SER A 32 -40.96 10.27 15.92
N ARG A 33 -40.84 9.08 15.31
CA ARG A 33 -40.70 7.78 15.99
C ARG A 33 -39.40 7.06 15.63
N ILE A 34 -38.41 7.79 15.11
CA ILE A 34 -37.11 7.23 14.77
C ILE A 34 -36.35 6.89 16.06
N GLU A 35 -35.95 5.63 16.18
CA GLU A 35 -35.09 5.16 17.25
C GLU A 35 -33.65 4.98 16.75
N PRO A 36 -32.60 5.28 17.56
CA PRO A 36 -31.21 5.22 17.12
C PRO A 36 -30.77 3.88 16.50
N TRP A 37 -31.28 2.75 17.01
CA TRP A 37 -30.94 1.42 16.50
C TRP A 37 -31.45 1.20 15.06
N GLN A 38 -32.54 1.85 14.67
CA GLN A 38 -33.06 1.80 13.30
C GLN A 38 -32.07 2.50 12.38
N VAL A 39 -31.60 3.69 12.76
CA VAL A 39 -30.58 4.43 12.00
C VAL A 39 -29.30 3.60 11.86
N THR A 40 -28.81 2.97 12.94
CA THR A 40 -27.63 2.11 12.90
C THR A 40 -27.79 0.93 11.93
N LYS A 41 -28.98 0.32 11.88
CA LYS A 41 -29.27 -0.79 10.95
C LYS A 41 -29.19 -0.35 9.48
N HIS A 42 -29.66 0.86 9.17
CA HIS A 42 -29.57 1.43 7.82
C HIS A 42 -28.15 1.92 7.51
N LEU A 43 -27.45 2.50 8.49
CA LEU A 43 -26.09 2.99 8.34
C LEU A 43 -25.13 1.88 7.89
N LYS A 44 -25.27 0.66 8.41
CA LYS A 44 -24.51 -0.53 8.00
C LYS A 44 -24.70 -0.95 6.53
N ARG A 45 -25.69 -0.40 5.83
CA ARG A 45 -26.03 -0.75 4.44
C ARG A 45 -25.83 0.43 3.48
N VAL A 46 -25.37 1.56 3.99
CA VAL A 46 -25.12 2.75 3.18
C VAL A 46 -24.04 2.42 2.16
N ASN A 47 -24.34 2.71 0.90
CA ASN A 47 -23.41 2.60 -0.21
C ASN A 47 -23.75 3.69 -1.24
N PHE A 48 -22.94 4.73 -1.30
CA PHE A 48 -23.12 5.82 -2.26
C PHE A 48 -21.78 6.38 -2.73
N VAL A 49 -21.79 7.05 -3.87
CA VAL A 49 -20.67 7.84 -4.37
C VAL A 49 -20.94 9.30 -4.06
N ASN A 50 -19.99 9.97 -3.42
CA ASN A 50 -20.15 11.38 -3.07
C ASN A 50 -19.88 12.30 -4.28
N ARG A 51 -20.06 13.62 -4.09
CA ARG A 51 -19.82 14.62 -5.15
C ARG A 51 -18.37 14.71 -5.65
N PHE A 52 -17.43 14.10 -4.94
CA PHE A 52 -16.00 14.06 -5.28
C PHE A 52 -15.63 12.75 -5.99
N GLY A 53 -16.59 11.85 -6.26
CA GLY A 53 -16.34 10.56 -6.92
C GLY A 53 -15.88 9.45 -5.96
N GLU A 54 -15.86 9.71 -4.65
CA GLU A 54 -15.40 8.73 -3.66
C GLU A 54 -16.55 7.82 -3.22
N ALA A 55 -16.30 6.52 -3.18
CA ALA A 55 -17.24 5.55 -2.62
C ALA A 55 -17.28 5.64 -1.08
N VAL A 56 -18.49 5.64 -0.52
CA VAL A 56 -18.73 5.65 0.93
C VAL A 56 -19.62 4.46 1.25
N TYR A 57 -19.03 3.49 1.93
CA TYR A 57 -19.68 2.29 2.46
C TYR A 57 -19.00 1.87 3.75
N PHE A 58 -19.54 0.87 4.44
CA PHE A 58 -18.94 0.30 5.65
C PHE A 58 -18.81 -1.21 5.51
N ASP A 59 -17.75 -1.77 6.06
CA ASP A 59 -17.57 -3.22 6.17
C ASP A 59 -18.41 -3.83 7.32
N GLU A 60 -18.24 -5.12 7.59
CA GLU A 60 -18.97 -5.82 8.65
C GLU A 60 -18.72 -5.24 10.05
N ASN A 61 -17.54 -4.64 10.27
CA ASN A 61 -17.13 -4.01 11.53
C ASN A 61 -17.62 -2.55 11.63
N GLY A 62 -18.07 -1.95 10.53
CA GLY A 62 -18.47 -0.56 10.46
C GLY A 62 -17.34 0.39 10.03
N ASP A 63 -16.26 -0.15 9.46
CA ASP A 63 -15.13 0.64 8.99
C ASP A 63 -15.34 1.08 7.54
N PRO A 64 -15.05 2.36 7.21
CA PRO A 64 -15.13 2.85 5.84
C PRO A 64 -13.98 2.31 4.98
N PRO A 65 -14.08 2.40 3.63
CA PRO A 65 -12.93 2.11 2.77
C PRO A 65 -11.71 2.93 3.17
N ALA A 66 -10.56 2.28 3.22
CA ALA A 66 -9.29 2.94 3.48
C ALA A 66 -8.84 3.71 2.23
N ALA A 67 -8.58 5.00 2.42
CA ALA A 67 -8.08 5.92 1.41
C ALA A 67 -7.08 6.87 2.06
N TYR A 68 -5.85 6.90 1.56
CA TYR A 68 -4.75 7.69 2.13
C TYR A 68 -4.00 8.45 1.05
N ASP A 69 -3.74 9.73 1.31
CA ASP A 69 -2.78 10.51 0.54
C ASP A 69 -1.35 10.20 1.01
N ILE A 70 -0.43 10.05 0.08
CA ILE A 70 1.00 9.92 0.35
C ILE A 70 1.63 11.29 0.18
N ILE A 71 2.20 11.80 1.26
CA ILE A 71 2.72 13.17 1.32
C ILE A 71 4.24 13.14 1.43
N ASN A 72 4.91 13.88 0.55
CA ASN A 72 6.34 14.15 0.63
C ASN A 72 6.58 15.55 1.20
N TRP A 73 7.46 15.64 2.20
CA TRP A 73 7.81 16.90 2.85
C TRP A 73 8.96 17.55 2.08
N GLN A 74 8.65 18.60 1.32
CA GLN A 74 9.60 19.24 0.43
C GLN A 74 10.08 20.56 1.02
N LEU A 75 11.37 20.65 1.32
CA LEU A 75 12.00 21.87 1.82
C LEU A 75 12.36 22.78 0.65
N ASN A 76 11.77 23.97 0.60
CA ASN A 76 12.11 25.00 -0.38
C ASN A 76 12.41 26.32 0.33
N LYS A 77 13.64 26.84 0.18
CA LYS A 77 14.09 28.11 0.78
C LYS A 77 13.77 28.25 2.29
N GLY A 78 13.90 27.14 3.03
CA GLY A 78 13.65 27.11 4.48
C GLY A 78 12.20 26.89 4.90
N VAL A 79 11.27 26.73 3.94
CA VAL A 79 9.85 26.45 4.21
C VAL A 79 9.53 25.03 3.78
N VAL A 80 8.84 24.28 4.64
CA VAL A 80 8.38 22.92 4.34
C VAL A 80 7.01 22.97 3.68
N SER A 81 6.94 22.42 2.47
CA SER A 81 5.70 22.18 1.73
C SER A 81 5.27 20.73 1.88
N HIS A 82 3.99 20.50 2.12
CA HIS A 82 3.38 19.17 2.11
C HIS A 82 2.82 18.93 0.71
N VAL A 83 3.50 18.09 -0.07
CA VAL A 83 3.13 17.80 -1.45
C VAL A 83 2.59 16.39 -1.53
N THR A 84 1.36 16.21 -2.01
CA THR A 84 0.83 14.88 -2.29
C THR A 84 1.54 14.30 -3.51
N VAL A 85 2.17 13.14 -3.35
CA VAL A 85 2.97 12.43 -4.37
C VAL A 85 2.36 11.08 -4.74
N GLY A 86 1.22 10.74 -4.17
CA GLY A 86 0.58 9.46 -4.40
C GLY A 86 -0.67 9.27 -3.55
N HIS A 87 -1.33 8.16 -3.76
CA HIS A 87 -2.49 7.73 -2.99
C HIS A 87 -2.49 6.21 -2.81
N PHE A 88 -3.18 5.77 -1.77
CA PHE A 88 -3.46 4.37 -1.51
C PHE A 88 -4.96 4.20 -1.27
N ASP A 89 -5.61 3.36 -2.05
CA ASP A 89 -7.04 3.07 -1.92
C ASP A 89 -7.29 1.56 -1.83
N THR A 90 -8.21 1.16 -0.96
CA THR A 90 -8.74 -0.20 -0.91
C THR A 90 -10.02 -0.31 -1.72
N SER A 91 -10.12 -1.35 -2.54
CA SER A 91 -11.31 -1.69 -3.31
C SER A 91 -12.25 -2.60 -2.50
N PRO A 92 -13.57 -2.57 -2.77
CA PRO A 92 -14.55 -3.42 -2.09
C PRO A 92 -14.29 -4.93 -2.23
N ASP A 93 -13.58 -5.36 -3.26
CA ASP A 93 -13.22 -6.77 -3.51
C ASP A 93 -11.97 -7.24 -2.73
N GLY A 94 -11.43 -6.39 -1.83
CA GLY A 94 -10.22 -6.67 -1.08
C GLY A 94 -8.93 -6.37 -1.84
N GLY A 95 -9.04 -5.86 -3.07
CA GLY A 95 -7.91 -5.27 -3.77
C GLY A 95 -7.40 -4.03 -3.04
N SER A 96 -6.10 -3.75 -3.17
CA SER A 96 -5.54 -2.47 -2.77
C SER A 96 -4.65 -1.95 -3.88
N GLN A 97 -4.66 -0.64 -4.08
CA GLN A 97 -3.88 0.01 -5.10
C GLN A 97 -3.03 1.10 -4.47
N LEU A 98 -1.72 0.96 -4.61
CA LEU A 98 -0.74 1.98 -4.29
C LEU A 98 -0.31 2.66 -5.58
N VAL A 99 -0.51 3.96 -5.69
CA VAL A 99 -0.02 4.78 -6.81
C VAL A 99 0.90 5.84 -6.25
N ILE A 100 2.14 5.86 -6.73
CA ILE A 100 3.15 6.85 -6.37
C ILE A 100 3.69 7.44 -7.66
N ASP A 101 3.70 8.77 -7.73
CA ASP A 101 4.40 9.53 -8.77
C ASP A 101 5.84 9.78 -8.30
N GLU A 102 6.76 8.90 -8.71
CA GLU A 102 8.16 8.96 -8.31
C GLU A 102 8.85 10.26 -8.75
N ASP A 103 8.45 10.83 -9.89
CA ASP A 103 9.00 12.08 -10.42
C ASP A 103 8.63 13.30 -9.57
N SER A 104 7.55 13.20 -8.80
CA SER A 104 7.09 14.25 -7.89
C SER A 104 7.81 14.25 -6.54
N ILE A 105 8.55 13.18 -6.21
CA ILE A 105 9.25 13.02 -4.93
C ILE A 105 10.58 13.79 -4.96
N VAL A 106 10.83 14.55 -3.89
CA VAL A 106 12.14 15.17 -3.64
C VAL A 106 12.82 14.42 -2.50
N TRP A 107 13.93 13.76 -2.82
CA TRP A 107 14.76 13.06 -1.86
C TRP A 107 15.81 13.99 -1.24
N SER A 108 16.35 13.61 -0.08
CA SER A 108 17.50 14.31 0.51
C SER A 108 18.76 14.24 -0.37
N THR A 109 18.86 13.22 -1.19
CA THR A 109 19.88 12.99 -2.23
C THR A 109 19.60 13.75 -3.52
N GLY A 110 18.52 14.52 -3.60
CA GLY A 110 18.07 15.19 -4.82
C GLY A 110 16.99 14.39 -5.55
N ARG A 111 17.27 13.92 -6.77
CA ARG A 111 16.32 13.15 -7.60
C ARG A 111 16.56 11.64 -7.56
N GLU A 112 17.70 11.19 -7.06
CA GLU A 112 18.01 9.76 -6.99
C GLU A 112 17.36 9.13 -5.77
N VAL A 113 16.66 8.02 -5.99
CA VAL A 113 16.06 7.22 -4.90
C VAL A 113 17.18 6.68 -4.01
N PRO A 114 17.19 6.99 -2.70
CA PRO A 114 18.25 6.53 -1.81
C PRO A 114 18.16 5.03 -1.57
N ALA A 115 19.32 4.37 -1.51
CA ALA A 115 19.39 2.95 -1.18
C ALA A 115 18.99 2.72 0.30
N GLY A 116 17.96 1.91 0.51
CA GLY A 116 17.45 1.52 1.84
C GLY A 116 17.89 0.12 2.28
N VAL A 117 19.09 -0.33 1.89
CA VAL A 117 19.57 -1.70 2.13
C VAL A 117 20.64 -1.76 3.22
N CYS A 118 20.69 -2.87 3.97
CA CYS A 118 21.74 -3.10 4.98
C CYS A 118 23.06 -3.57 4.36
N SER A 119 22.95 -4.44 3.36
CA SER A 119 24.07 -4.98 2.59
C SER A 119 23.74 -4.87 1.11
N GLU A 120 24.69 -4.40 0.33
CA GLU A 120 24.60 -4.40 -1.13
C GLU A 120 24.48 -5.83 -1.68
N SER A 121 23.90 -5.95 -2.88
CA SER A 121 23.80 -7.25 -3.54
C SER A 121 25.18 -7.83 -3.84
N CYS A 122 25.39 -9.09 -3.51
CA CYS A 122 26.68 -9.74 -3.70
C CYS A 122 27.02 -9.88 -5.19
N PRO A 123 28.21 -9.44 -5.65
CA PRO A 123 28.60 -9.60 -7.03
C PRO A 123 28.77 -11.09 -7.41
N PRO A 124 28.72 -11.42 -8.71
CA PRO A 124 29.13 -12.74 -9.17
C PRO A 124 30.50 -13.14 -8.62
N GLY A 125 30.68 -14.43 -8.33
CA GLY A 125 31.85 -14.96 -7.62
C GLY A 125 31.73 -15.01 -6.11
N THR A 126 30.68 -14.41 -5.54
CA THR A 126 30.47 -14.38 -4.09
C THR A 126 29.07 -14.86 -3.71
N ARG A 127 28.96 -15.41 -2.50
CA ARG A 127 27.68 -15.83 -1.90
C ARG A 127 27.39 -15.04 -0.64
N ARG A 128 26.10 -14.97 -0.28
CA ARG A 128 25.67 -14.36 0.97
C ARG A 128 26.08 -15.21 2.18
N ALA A 129 26.52 -14.56 3.24
CA ALA A 129 26.78 -15.16 4.54
C ALA A 129 26.15 -14.32 5.64
N ALA A 130 25.26 -14.93 6.42
CA ALA A 130 24.56 -14.23 7.49
C ALA A 130 25.54 -13.75 8.57
N ARG A 131 25.38 -12.50 9.00
CA ARG A 131 26.15 -11.95 10.13
C ARG A 131 25.54 -12.42 11.44
N LYS A 132 26.33 -13.10 12.26
CA LYS A 132 25.88 -13.61 13.56
C LYS A 132 25.37 -12.46 14.43
N GLY A 133 24.10 -12.55 14.86
CA GLY A 133 23.46 -11.55 15.70
C GLY A 133 22.82 -10.37 14.97
N GLN A 134 22.85 -10.32 13.64
CA GLN A 134 22.17 -9.30 12.83
C GLN A 134 20.91 -9.86 12.12
N PRO A 135 19.99 -9.00 11.65
CA PRO A 135 18.84 -9.43 10.85
C PRO A 135 19.24 -10.09 9.53
N ILE A 136 18.33 -10.87 8.95
CA ILE A 136 18.58 -11.66 7.72
C ILE A 136 18.98 -10.83 6.49
N CYS A 137 18.58 -9.56 6.43
CA CYS A 137 18.94 -8.65 5.34
C CYS A 137 20.39 -8.14 5.44
N CYS A 138 21.08 -8.39 6.55
CA CYS A 138 22.46 -7.98 6.77
C CYS A 138 23.40 -9.20 6.63
N PHE A 139 24.18 -9.19 5.57
CA PHE A 139 25.08 -10.29 5.21
C PHE A 139 26.41 -9.77 4.68
N ASP A 140 27.41 -10.65 4.72
CA ASP A 140 28.69 -10.44 4.02
C ASP A 140 28.70 -11.23 2.72
N CYS A 141 29.42 -10.70 1.73
CA CYS A 141 29.66 -11.40 0.47
C CYS A 141 30.98 -12.15 0.58
N ILE A 142 30.90 -13.48 0.68
CA ILE A 142 32.06 -14.36 0.82
C ILE A 142 32.37 -14.97 -0.55
N PRO A 143 33.63 -14.93 -1.02
CA PRO A 143 34.03 -15.60 -2.25
C PRO A 143 33.68 -17.09 -2.25
N CYS A 144 33.29 -17.59 -3.41
CA CYS A 144 33.11 -19.00 -3.62
C CYS A 144 34.42 -19.77 -3.45
N ALA A 145 34.33 -21.02 -3.00
CA ALA A 145 35.48 -21.90 -2.90
C ALA A 145 35.94 -22.35 -4.29
N ASP A 146 37.20 -22.76 -4.43
CA ASP A 146 37.69 -23.33 -5.68
C ASP A 146 36.85 -24.55 -6.10
N GLY A 147 36.53 -24.63 -7.40
CA GLY A 147 35.63 -25.66 -7.93
C GLY A 147 34.14 -25.34 -7.74
N THR A 148 33.81 -24.16 -7.20
CA THR A 148 32.44 -23.65 -7.08
C THR A 148 32.32 -22.25 -7.67
N ILE A 149 31.14 -21.91 -8.17
CA ILE A 149 30.88 -20.62 -8.82
C ILE A 149 29.59 -19.97 -8.33
N ALA A 150 29.49 -18.66 -8.49
CA ALA A 150 28.26 -17.90 -8.38
C ALA A 150 28.14 -16.97 -9.58
N ASN A 151 27.41 -17.39 -10.62
CA ASN A 151 27.29 -16.64 -11.86
C ASN A 151 26.20 -15.56 -11.85
N THR A 152 25.41 -15.45 -10.77
CA THR A 152 24.34 -14.46 -10.61
C THR A 152 24.61 -13.54 -9.44
N THR A 153 24.21 -12.27 -9.58
CA THR A 153 24.27 -11.29 -8.49
C THR A 153 23.28 -11.66 -7.38
N GLY A 154 23.70 -11.60 -6.12
CA GLY A 154 22.88 -11.92 -4.96
C GLY A 154 22.73 -13.42 -4.69
N ALA A 155 23.62 -14.26 -5.21
CA ALA A 155 23.62 -15.69 -4.95
C ALA A 155 23.59 -16.00 -3.44
N ALA A 156 22.70 -16.89 -3.02
CA ALA A 156 22.63 -17.33 -1.63
C ALA A 156 23.77 -18.31 -1.30
N GLU A 157 24.10 -19.19 -2.25
CA GLU A 157 25.13 -20.21 -2.15
C GLU A 157 25.88 -20.34 -3.48
N CYS A 158 27.06 -20.97 -3.44
CA CYS A 158 27.84 -21.28 -4.63
C CYS A 158 27.42 -22.65 -5.18
N ILE A 159 27.40 -22.79 -6.50
CA ILE A 159 27.13 -24.06 -7.18
C ILE A 159 28.44 -24.76 -7.54
N ASN A 160 28.48 -26.09 -7.46
CA ASN A 160 29.65 -26.85 -7.87
C ASN A 160 29.82 -26.82 -9.40
N CYS A 161 31.06 -26.69 -9.86
CA CYS A 161 31.38 -26.91 -11.27
C CYS A 161 31.07 -28.38 -11.65
N PRO A 162 30.65 -28.65 -12.90
CA PRO A 162 30.59 -30.01 -13.41
C PRO A 162 31.98 -30.68 -13.37
N GLN A 163 32.03 -32.02 -13.33
CA GLN A 163 33.27 -32.78 -13.08
C GLN A 163 34.46 -32.43 -13.98
N ASP A 164 34.21 -32.04 -15.24
CA ASP A 164 35.27 -31.74 -16.23
C ASP A 164 35.68 -30.26 -16.25
N TYR A 165 35.09 -29.42 -15.39
CA TYR A 165 35.29 -27.99 -15.36
C TYR A 165 35.80 -27.51 -14.01
N TRP A 166 36.46 -26.37 -14.03
CA TRP A 166 36.94 -25.70 -12.83
C TRP A 166 36.55 -24.23 -12.87
N SER A 167 36.27 -23.68 -11.69
CA SER A 167 35.95 -22.26 -11.52
C SER A 167 37.11 -21.39 -12.00
N ASN A 168 36.81 -20.29 -12.70
CA ASN A 168 37.81 -19.28 -13.03
C ASN A 168 38.33 -18.53 -11.77
N ASP A 169 39.24 -17.57 -11.96
CA ASP A 169 39.81 -16.78 -10.86
C ASP A 169 38.74 -15.95 -10.13
N GLY A 170 37.75 -15.45 -10.87
CA GLY A 170 36.63 -14.67 -10.34
C GLY A 170 35.56 -15.50 -9.63
N LYS A 171 35.55 -16.82 -9.79
CA LYS A 171 34.48 -17.75 -9.37
C LYS A 171 33.10 -17.41 -9.93
N ASP A 172 33.02 -16.64 -11.00
CA ASP A 172 31.78 -16.24 -11.65
C ASP A 172 31.43 -17.12 -12.86
N SER A 173 32.32 -18.03 -13.27
CA SER A 173 32.13 -18.99 -14.37
C SER A 173 32.94 -20.27 -14.19
#